data_AF-M0IIW5-F1
#
_entry.id   AF-M0IIW5-F1
#
_cell.length_a   1.000
_cell.length_b   1.000
_cell.length_c   1.000
_cell.angle_alpha   90.00
_cell.angle_beta   90.00
_cell.angle_gamma   90.00
#
_symmetry.space_group_name_H-M   'P 1'
#
loop_
_entity.id
_entity.type
_entity.pdbx_description
1 polymer ?
#
loop_
_entity_poly.entity_id
_entity_poly.type
_entity_poly.pdbx_seq_one_letter_code
_entity_poly.pdbx_strand_id
1 'polypeptide(L)'
;MLLPLGVLLLSYQSIVGERTSGSVKFVLGLPLTRTDVLLGKVVGRTAGIAGPVSVAFLVIAGIGLVDHGLFDPFLFLGTVIVTLLYIGVLVSLAVSISAVVSRAVTAAGAVFAGVFLPLVLFWTRISTTVFTQMTGIPVNPFEPPASGPLFFLLRLSPAGAYHVVSNWLLGVGNSANMYSHVLTKLQPQTSTNAYVVEATFPPGTAPVYLHEAVGLLVLLAWLVVPLGLARHLFTRDDAV
;
A
#
# COMPACT_ATOMS: atom_id res chain seq x y z
N MET A 1 5.32 -1.72 -9.54
CA MET A 1 6.41 -1.00 -8.85
C MET A 1 6.48 0.48 -9.19
N LEU A 2 6.18 0.90 -10.43
CA LEU A 2 6.21 2.31 -10.83
C LEU A 2 5.14 3.18 -10.14
N LEU A 3 3.91 2.65 -10.00
CA LEU A 3 2.81 3.38 -9.38
C LEU A 3 3.13 3.82 -7.94
N PRO A 4 3.58 2.94 -7.02
CA PRO A 4 3.93 3.37 -5.67
C PRO A 4 5.01 4.44 -5.62
N LEU A 5 6.07 4.27 -6.42
CA LEU A 5 7.16 5.24 -6.50
C LEU A 5 6.66 6.60 -6.99
N GLY A 6 5.86 6.61 -8.06
CA GLY A 6 5.28 7.82 -8.62
C GLY A 6 4.38 8.55 -7.62
N VAL A 7 3.49 7.84 -6.93
CA VAL A 7 2.58 8.42 -5.92
C VAL A 7 3.37 9.05 -4.77
N LEU A 8 4.39 8.35 -4.26
CA LEU A 8 5.23 8.84 -3.17
C LEU A 8 6.06 10.06 -3.59
N LEU A 9 6.66 10.04 -4.79
CA LEU A 9 7.44 11.16 -5.33
C LEU A 9 6.58 12.35 -5.72
N LEU A 10 5.33 12.15 -6.11
CA LEU A 10 4.41 13.25 -6.30
C LEU A 10 3.98 13.82 -4.95
N SER A 11 3.84 13.02 -3.90
CA SER A 11 3.18 13.47 -2.66
C SER A 11 4.14 14.04 -1.60
N TYR A 12 5.45 13.78 -1.66
CA TYR A 12 6.38 14.21 -0.61
C TYR A 12 6.49 15.74 -0.43
N GLN A 13 6.29 16.54 -1.49
CA GLN A 13 6.36 18.01 -1.41
C GLN A 13 5.06 18.67 -0.94
N SER A 14 3.99 17.91 -0.71
CA SER A 14 2.66 18.47 -0.43
C SER A 14 2.61 19.42 0.76
N ILE A 15 3.42 19.23 1.81
CA ILE A 15 3.49 20.15 2.96
C ILE A 15 4.80 20.93 2.97
N VAL A 16 5.93 20.25 2.80
CA VAL A 16 7.24 20.92 2.89
C VAL A 16 7.47 21.93 1.77
N GLY A 17 6.91 21.69 0.58
CA GLY A 17 6.97 22.65 -0.53
C GLY A 17 6.24 23.95 -0.20
N GLU A 18 5.08 23.86 0.46
CA GLU A 18 4.31 25.03 0.88
C GLU A 18 4.95 25.78 2.06
N ARG A 19 5.62 25.07 2.98
CA ARG A 19 6.42 25.70 4.04
C ARG A 19 7.57 26.51 3.44
N THR A 20 8.23 25.96 2.41
CA THR A 20 9.37 26.60 1.74
C THR A 20 8.92 27.80 0.90
N SER A 21 7.73 27.75 0.30
CA SER A 21 7.16 28.87 -0.47
C SER A 21 6.48 29.95 0.39
N GLY A 22 6.36 29.74 1.70
CA GLY A 22 5.69 30.66 2.62
C GLY A 22 4.15 30.65 2.55
N SER A 23 3.55 29.84 1.67
CA SER A 23 2.09 29.77 1.45
C SER A 23 1.32 29.29 2.68
N VAL A 24 1.96 28.52 3.57
CA VAL A 24 1.35 28.05 4.83
C VAL A 24 0.80 29.20 5.70
N LYS A 25 1.40 30.39 5.62
CA LYS A 25 0.92 31.58 6.38
C LYS A 25 -0.44 32.10 5.91
N PHE A 26 -0.78 31.94 4.63
CA PHE A 26 -2.10 32.34 4.10
C PHE A 26 -3.18 31.33 4.47
N VAL A 27 -2.85 30.04 4.49
CA VAL A 27 -3.79 28.96 4.86
C VAL A 27 -4.09 28.97 6.36
N LEU A 28 -3.11 29.27 7.21
CA LEU A 28 -3.30 29.41 8.66
C LEU A 28 -4.00 30.72 9.07
N GLY A 29 -4.19 31.67 8.14
CA GLY A 29 -4.99 32.86 8.37
C GLY A 29 -6.51 32.60 8.35
N LEU A 30 -6.93 31.41 7.90
CA LEU A 30 -8.31 30.94 7.96
C LEU A 30 -8.59 30.20 9.27
N PRO A 31 -9.82 30.21 9.79
CA PRO A 31 -10.22 29.52 11.02
C PRO A 31 -10.34 28.00 10.80
N LEU A 32 -9.31 27.37 10.22
CA LEU A 32 -9.23 25.94 9.96
C LEU A 32 -8.47 25.25 11.08
N THR A 33 -8.95 24.08 11.52
CA THR A 33 -8.15 23.26 12.43
C THR A 33 -7.01 22.60 11.66
N ARG A 34 -5.87 22.36 12.32
CA ARG A 34 -4.70 21.67 11.73
C ARG A 34 -5.06 20.30 11.15
N THR A 35 -6.10 19.66 11.70
CA THR A 35 -6.63 18.38 11.23
C THR A 35 -7.34 18.53 9.89
N ASP A 36 -8.13 19.59 9.72
CA ASP A 36 -8.83 19.87 8.45
C ASP A 36 -7.84 20.14 7.32
N VAL A 37 -6.72 20.81 7.63
CA VAL A 37 -5.64 21.03 6.65
C VAL A 37 -4.98 19.71 6.25
N LEU A 38 -4.67 18.83 7.21
CA LEU A 38 -4.04 17.54 6.93
C LEU A 38 -4.97 16.62 6.13
N LEU A 39 -6.22 16.48 6.56
CA LEU A 39 -7.23 15.68 5.87
C LEU A 39 -7.53 16.25 4.48
N GLY A 40 -7.69 17.57 4.36
CA GLY A 40 -7.90 18.25 3.09
C GLY A 40 -6.76 18.03 2.10
N LYS A 41 -5.50 18.02 2.58
CA LYS A 41 -4.33 17.69 1.74
C LYS A 41 -4.33 16.24 1.28
N VAL A 42 -4.60 15.30 2.18
CA VAL A 42 -4.64 13.88 1.83
C VAL A 42 -5.74 13.66 0.79
N VAL A 43 -6.96 14.10 1.09
CA VAL A 43 -8.12 13.95 0.18
C VAL A 43 -7.85 14.64 -1.15
N GLY A 44 -7.37 15.89 -1.14
CA GLY A 44 -7.08 16.63 -2.37
C GLY A 44 -5.98 16.00 -3.22
N ARG A 45 -4.91 15.48 -2.58
CA ARG A 45 -3.81 14.81 -3.29
C ARG A 45 -4.23 13.44 -3.81
N THR A 46 -4.97 12.68 -3.01
CA THR A 46 -5.55 11.41 -3.44
C THR A 46 -6.49 11.62 -4.61
N ALA A 47 -7.39 12.62 -4.57
CA ALA A 47 -8.27 12.96 -5.69
C ALA A 47 -7.50 13.37 -6.95
N GLY A 48 -6.48 14.24 -6.79
CA GLY A 48 -5.64 14.69 -7.90
C GLY A 48 -4.86 13.57 -8.60
N ILE A 49 -4.47 12.53 -7.87
CA ILE A 49 -3.81 11.33 -8.41
C ILE A 49 -4.84 10.31 -8.92
N ALA A 50 -5.96 10.15 -8.21
CA ALA A 50 -7.04 9.24 -8.55
C ALA A 50 -7.68 9.59 -9.90
N GLY A 51 -7.78 10.87 -10.25
CA GLY A 51 -8.33 11.31 -11.54
C GLY A 51 -7.62 10.69 -12.74
N PRO A 52 -6.32 10.97 -12.96
CA PRO A 52 -5.56 10.36 -14.05
C PRO A 52 -5.52 8.83 -14.00
N VAL A 53 -5.42 8.24 -12.80
CA VAL A 53 -5.44 6.78 -12.64
C VAL A 53 -6.79 6.18 -13.07
N SER A 54 -7.90 6.82 -12.71
CA SER A 54 -9.24 6.37 -13.11
C SER A 54 -9.42 6.47 -14.63
N VAL A 55 -8.90 7.52 -15.26
CA VAL A 55 -8.88 7.64 -16.72
C VAL A 55 -8.08 6.48 -17.34
N ALA A 56 -6.90 6.16 -16.80
CA ALA A 56 -6.11 5.03 -17.27
C ALA A 56 -6.87 3.69 -17.13
N PHE A 57 -7.60 3.50 -16.03
CA PHE A 57 -8.48 2.33 -15.86
C PHE A 57 -9.61 2.28 -16.89
N LEU A 58 -10.24 3.42 -17.22
CA LEU A 58 -11.27 3.47 -18.26
C LEU A 58 -10.70 3.11 -19.64
N VAL A 59 -9.48 3.54 -19.95
CA VAL A 59 -8.79 3.16 -21.19
C VAL A 59 -8.53 1.66 -21.22
N ILE A 60 -8.01 1.09 -20.12
CA ILE A 60 -7.76 -0.36 -19.99
C ILE A 60 -9.09 -1.14 -20.12
N ALA A 61 -10.17 -0.67 -19.50
CA ALA A 61 -11.48 -1.28 -19.61
C ALA A 61 -12.00 -1.27 -21.05
N GLY A 62 -11.82 -0.16 -21.78
CA GLY A 62 -12.19 -0.05 -23.18
C GLY A 62 -11.41 -1.02 -24.05
N ILE A 63 -10.09 -1.11 -23.87
CA ILE A 63 -9.24 -2.07 -24.59
C ILE A 63 -9.65 -3.51 -24.26
N GLY A 64 -9.81 -3.83 -22.97
CA GLY A 64 -10.22 -5.16 -22.54
C GLY A 64 -11.60 -5.57 -23.06
N LEU A 65 -12.54 -4.63 -23.17
CA LEU A 65 -13.85 -4.88 -23.77
C LEU A 65 -13.75 -5.23 -25.26
N VAL A 66 -12.86 -4.56 -26.00
CA VAL A 66 -12.64 -4.79 -27.43
C VAL A 66 -11.92 -6.13 -27.66
N ASP A 67 -10.86 -6.40 -26.89
CA ASP A 67 -9.97 -7.55 -27.13
C ASP A 67 -10.51 -8.85 -26.50
N HIS A 68 -11.27 -8.76 -25.41
CA HIS A 68 -11.68 -9.92 -24.60
C HIS A 68 -13.19 -9.99 -24.36
N GLY A 69 -13.98 -9.01 -24.80
CA GLY A 69 -15.43 -9.00 -24.66
C GLY A 69 -15.92 -8.53 -23.29
N LEU A 70 -17.17 -8.85 -22.97
CA LEU A 70 -17.83 -8.41 -21.73
C LEU A 70 -17.14 -9.02 -20.50
N PHE A 71 -16.88 -8.16 -19.51
CA PHE A 71 -16.35 -8.54 -18.19
C PHE A 71 -17.32 -8.13 -17.08
N ASP A 72 -17.13 -8.67 -15.87
CA ASP A 72 -17.95 -8.31 -14.71
C ASP A 72 -17.64 -6.86 -14.25
N PRO A 73 -18.60 -5.92 -14.39
CA PRO A 73 -18.38 -4.53 -14.03
C PRO A 73 -18.19 -4.33 -12.52
N PHE A 74 -18.76 -5.21 -11.67
CA PHE A 74 -18.62 -5.11 -10.21
C PHE A 74 -17.21 -5.52 -9.77
N LEU A 75 -16.65 -6.57 -10.34
CA LEU A 75 -15.25 -6.97 -10.08
C LEU A 75 -14.25 -5.92 -10.56
N PHE A 76 -14.51 -5.33 -11.74
CA PHE A 76 -13.70 -4.23 -12.24
C PHE A 76 -13.76 -3.02 -11.31
N LEU A 77 -14.97 -2.60 -10.92
CA LEU A 77 -15.16 -1.49 -9.99
C LEU A 77 -14.50 -1.75 -8.63
N GLY A 78 -14.63 -2.97 -8.09
CA GLY A 78 -13.95 -3.37 -6.86
C GLY A 78 -12.42 -3.23 -6.97
N THR A 79 -11.85 -3.66 -8.09
CA THR A 79 -10.40 -3.54 -8.35
C THR A 79 -9.96 -2.08 -8.43
N VAL A 80 -10.75 -1.22 -9.07
CA VAL A 80 -10.51 0.23 -9.11
C VAL A 80 -10.55 0.82 -7.70
N ILE A 81 -11.59 0.52 -6.92
CA ILE A 81 -11.76 1.04 -5.54
C ILE A 81 -10.56 0.65 -4.66
N VAL A 82 -10.14 -0.62 -4.70
CA VAL A 82 -8.99 -1.10 -3.91
C VAL A 82 -7.68 -0.43 -4.35
N THR A 83 -7.52 -0.17 -5.65
CA THR A 83 -6.36 0.56 -6.18
C THR A 83 -6.37 2.02 -5.70
N LEU A 84 -7.52 2.68 -5.73
CA LEU A 84 -7.66 4.05 -5.23
C LEU A 84 -7.42 4.14 -3.71
N LEU A 85 -7.90 3.15 -2.95
CA LEU A 85 -7.59 3.02 -1.52
C LEU A 85 -6.09 2.90 -1.29
N TYR A 86 -5.41 2.04 -2.05
CA TYR A 86 -3.96 1.89 -1.97
C TYR A 86 -3.20 3.19 -2.31
N ILE A 87 -3.66 3.95 -3.31
CA ILE A 87 -3.14 5.30 -3.59
C ILE A 87 -3.33 6.20 -2.37
N GLY A 88 -4.52 6.20 -1.76
CA GLY A 88 -4.80 6.95 -0.53
C GLY A 88 -3.85 6.61 0.60
N VAL A 89 -3.55 5.33 0.80
CA VAL A 89 -2.57 4.85 1.79
C VAL A 89 -1.17 5.42 1.52
N LEU A 90 -0.70 5.37 0.28
CA LEU A 90 0.62 5.90 -0.08
C LEU A 90 0.70 7.42 0.07
N VAL A 91 -0.36 8.13 -0.31
CA VAL A 91 -0.48 9.58 -0.10
C VAL A 91 -0.44 9.89 1.40
N SER A 92 -1.22 9.18 2.20
CA SER A 92 -1.25 9.32 3.66
C SER A 92 0.15 9.17 4.28
N LEU A 93 0.90 8.15 3.88
CA LEU A 93 2.28 7.93 4.31
C LEU A 93 3.21 9.10 3.93
N ALA A 94 3.18 9.51 2.67
CA ALA A 94 4.04 10.59 2.18
C ALA A 94 3.71 11.94 2.84
N VAL A 95 2.42 12.26 2.99
CA VAL A 95 1.95 13.49 3.64
C VAL A 95 2.32 13.49 5.12
N SER A 96 2.18 12.34 5.81
CA SER A 96 2.55 12.21 7.23
C SER A 96 4.04 12.50 7.45
N ILE A 97 4.91 11.98 6.59
CA ILE A 97 6.35 12.27 6.64
C ILE A 97 6.63 13.75 6.31
N SER A 98 5.95 14.28 5.30
CA SER A 98 6.05 15.70 4.90
C SER A 98 5.64 16.66 6.04
N ALA A 99 4.70 16.24 6.91
CA ALA A 99 4.26 17.04 8.05
C ALA A 99 5.32 17.14 9.16
N VAL A 100 6.08 16.07 9.39
CA VAL A 100 7.07 15.96 10.48
C VAL A 100 8.43 16.52 10.06
N VAL A 101 8.80 16.44 8.79
CA VAL A 101 10.12 16.85 8.32
C VAL A 101 10.16 18.32 7.88
N SER A 102 11.19 19.06 8.28
CA SER A 102 11.29 20.51 8.01
C SER A 102 11.88 20.86 6.63
N ARG A 103 12.62 19.96 5.98
CA ARG A 103 13.34 20.22 4.71
C ARG A 103 12.89 19.28 3.59
N ALA A 104 12.70 19.81 2.37
CA ALA A 104 12.11 19.07 1.25
C ALA A 104 12.99 17.89 0.80
N VAL A 105 14.31 18.09 0.76
CA VAL A 105 15.29 17.05 0.43
C VAL A 105 15.27 15.93 1.47
N THR A 106 15.18 16.29 2.76
CA THR A 106 15.07 15.31 3.85
C THR A 106 13.74 14.56 3.79
N ALA A 107 12.63 15.21 3.42
CA ALA A 107 11.35 14.55 3.25
C ALA A 107 11.36 13.57 2.08
N ALA A 108 11.97 13.94 0.94
CA ALA A 108 12.17 13.05 -0.20
C ALA A 108 13.00 11.82 0.19
N GLY A 109 14.12 12.04 0.88
CA GLY A 109 14.97 10.97 1.40
C GLY A 109 14.24 10.06 2.38
N ALA A 110 13.45 10.62 3.30
CA ALA A 110 12.68 9.87 4.29
C ALA A 110 11.54 9.05 3.65
N VAL A 111 10.84 9.59 2.66
CA VAL A 111 9.82 8.84 1.91
C VAL A 111 10.47 7.70 1.11
N PHE A 112 11.58 7.97 0.43
CA PHE A 112 12.25 6.95 -0.37
C PHE A 112 12.88 5.86 0.51
N ALA A 113 13.76 6.23 1.45
CA ALA A 113 14.51 5.29 2.27
C ALA A 113 13.67 4.70 3.42
N GLY A 114 12.73 5.46 3.99
CA GLY A 114 11.93 5.04 5.14
C GLY A 114 10.60 4.38 4.81
N VAL A 115 10.06 4.58 3.60
CA VAL A 115 8.79 3.97 3.17
C VAL A 115 8.99 3.09 1.94
N PHE A 116 9.46 3.65 0.84
CA PHE A 116 9.52 2.93 -0.43
C PHE A 116 10.44 1.70 -0.34
N LEU A 117 11.69 1.89 0.10
CA LEU A 117 12.65 0.78 0.22
C LEU A 117 12.15 -0.33 1.17
N PRO A 118 11.84 -0.07 2.46
CA PRO A 118 11.46 -1.14 3.37
C PRO A 118 10.07 -1.72 3.11
N LEU A 119 9.07 -0.90 2.81
CA LEU A 119 7.66 -1.34 2.76
C LEU A 119 7.20 -1.76 1.36
N VAL A 120 7.82 -1.27 0.29
CA VAL A 120 7.43 -1.62 -1.08
C VAL A 120 8.43 -2.57 -1.73
N LEU A 121 9.73 -2.28 -1.61
CA LEU A 121 10.76 -3.03 -2.35
C LEU A 121 11.29 -4.24 -1.56
N PHE A 122 11.63 -4.04 -0.29
CA PHE A 122 12.34 -5.04 0.51
C PHE A 122 11.46 -5.77 1.53
N TRP A 123 10.17 -5.47 1.60
CA TRP A 123 9.30 -6.00 2.65
C TRP A 123 9.29 -7.53 2.72
N THR A 124 9.22 -8.20 1.57
CA THR A 124 9.29 -9.67 1.51
C THR A 124 10.59 -10.19 2.12
N ARG A 125 11.73 -9.59 1.77
CA ARG A 125 13.05 -9.95 2.31
C ARG A 125 13.13 -9.68 3.81
N ILE A 126 12.64 -8.53 4.25
CA ILE A 126 12.58 -8.15 5.67
C ILE A 126 11.73 -9.17 6.43
N SER A 127 10.53 -9.49 5.93
CA SER A 127 9.61 -10.44 6.56
C SER A 127 10.20 -11.84 6.68
N THR A 128 10.82 -12.36 5.61
CA THR A 128 11.44 -13.70 5.65
C THR A 128 12.64 -13.75 6.59
N THR A 129 13.46 -12.69 6.61
CA THR A 129 14.62 -12.61 7.51
C THR A 129 14.16 -12.53 8.96
N VAL A 130 13.20 -11.64 9.27
CA VAL A 130 12.65 -11.50 10.63
C VAL A 130 12.03 -12.82 11.10
N PHE A 131 11.23 -13.48 10.26
CA PHE A 131 10.65 -14.78 10.57
C PHE A 131 11.72 -15.83 10.86
N THR A 132 12.76 -15.92 10.02
CA THR A 132 13.87 -16.87 10.19
C THR A 132 14.62 -16.61 11.50
N GLN A 133 14.89 -15.36 11.84
CA GLN A 133 15.57 -14.99 13.08
C GLN A 133 14.73 -15.30 14.33
N MET A 134 13.41 -15.12 14.25
CA MET A 134 12.51 -15.36 15.39
C MET A 134 12.21 -16.85 15.61
N THR A 135 12.17 -17.66 14.55
CA THR A 135 11.74 -19.07 14.62
C THR A 135 12.88 -20.07 14.48
N GLY A 136 14.03 -19.65 13.94
CA GLY A 136 15.13 -20.53 13.55
C GLY A 136 14.86 -21.34 12.27
N ILE A 137 13.69 -21.17 11.64
CA ILE A 137 13.30 -21.93 10.44
C ILE A 137 13.69 -21.14 9.18
N PRO A 138 14.58 -21.67 8.32
CA PRO A 138 14.94 -21.00 7.08
C PRO A 138 13.76 -20.97 6.11
N VAL A 139 13.50 -19.81 5.51
CA VAL A 139 12.44 -19.65 4.50
C VAL A 139 13.00 -19.90 3.11
N ASN A 140 12.63 -21.03 2.51
CA ASN A 140 12.83 -21.27 1.08
C ASN A 140 11.66 -20.63 0.29
N PRO A 141 11.88 -19.65 -0.60
CA PRO A 141 10.79 -19.03 -1.36
C PRO A 141 10.06 -19.97 -2.31
N PHE A 142 10.69 -21.08 -2.71
CA PHE A 142 10.08 -22.07 -3.61
C PHE A 142 9.21 -23.08 -2.86
N GLU A 143 9.59 -23.38 -1.62
CA GLU A 143 8.90 -24.29 -0.70
C GLU A 143 8.81 -23.63 0.68
N PRO A 144 7.94 -22.63 0.85
CA PRO A 144 7.85 -21.90 2.10
C PRO A 144 7.27 -22.78 3.22
N PRO A 145 7.68 -22.59 4.49
CA PRO A 145 7.07 -23.31 5.59
C PRO A 145 5.60 -22.90 5.76
N ALA A 146 4.72 -23.90 5.98
CA ALA A 146 3.29 -23.72 6.26
C ALA A 146 3.06 -23.08 7.64
N SER A 147 3.44 -21.80 7.76
CA SER A 147 3.49 -21.04 9.00
C SER A 147 2.63 -19.79 8.87
N GLY A 148 1.55 -19.73 9.66
CA GLY A 148 0.66 -18.57 9.62
C GLY A 148 1.35 -17.23 9.92
N PRO A 149 2.28 -17.13 10.88
CA PRO A 149 2.99 -15.89 11.14
C PRO A 149 3.79 -15.35 9.95
N LEU A 150 4.40 -16.22 9.13
CA LEU A 150 5.12 -15.80 7.92
C LEU A 150 4.17 -15.13 6.92
N PHE A 151 3.06 -15.80 6.60
CA PHE A 151 2.06 -15.29 5.66
C PHE A 151 1.32 -14.05 6.19
N PHE A 152 1.24 -13.90 7.51
CA PHE A 152 0.74 -12.69 8.14
C PHE A 152 1.75 -11.54 8.05
N LEU A 153 3.04 -11.76 8.30
CA LEU A 153 4.07 -10.73 8.13
C LEU A 153 4.13 -10.21 6.69
N LEU A 154 4.06 -11.09 5.69
CA LEU A 154 4.11 -10.71 4.28
C LEU A 154 3.00 -9.74 3.86
N ARG A 155 1.78 -9.91 4.40
CA ARG A 155 0.63 -9.03 4.11
C ARG A 155 0.60 -7.73 4.92
N LEU A 156 1.46 -7.55 5.92
CA LEU A 156 1.48 -6.32 6.74
C LEU A 156 1.97 -5.09 5.96
N SER A 157 2.69 -5.27 4.85
CA SER A 157 3.03 -4.13 3.98
C SER A 157 1.80 -3.59 3.25
N PRO A 158 1.76 -2.27 2.96
CA PRO A 158 0.71 -1.69 2.12
C PRO A 158 0.56 -2.40 0.76
N ALA A 159 1.68 -2.76 0.13
CA ALA A 159 1.67 -3.47 -1.15
C ALA A 159 1.15 -4.91 -1.00
N GLY A 160 1.60 -5.65 0.02
CA GLY A 160 1.13 -7.01 0.29
C GLY A 160 -0.36 -7.04 0.62
N ALA A 161 -0.84 -6.12 1.45
CA ALA A 161 -2.25 -5.98 1.78
C ALA A 161 -3.11 -5.66 0.54
N TYR A 162 -2.65 -4.73 -0.30
CA TYR A 162 -3.28 -4.43 -1.59
C TYR A 162 -3.37 -5.67 -2.48
N HIS A 163 -2.29 -6.45 -2.58
CA HIS A 163 -2.29 -7.68 -3.36
C HIS A 163 -3.25 -8.74 -2.80
N VAL A 164 -3.30 -8.95 -1.48
CA VAL A 164 -4.26 -9.88 -0.85
C VAL A 164 -5.70 -9.53 -1.24
N VAL A 165 -6.09 -8.26 -1.08
CA VAL A 165 -7.48 -7.84 -1.37
C VAL A 165 -7.76 -7.90 -2.87
N SER A 166 -6.81 -7.48 -3.70
CA SER A 166 -6.98 -7.51 -5.17
C SER A 166 -7.09 -8.96 -5.67
N ASN A 167 -6.25 -9.86 -5.16
CA ASN A 167 -6.29 -11.27 -5.53
C ASN A 167 -7.57 -11.95 -5.05
N TRP A 168 -8.08 -11.55 -3.88
CA TRP A 168 -9.36 -12.02 -3.36
C TRP A 168 -10.53 -11.62 -4.26
N LEU A 169 -10.58 -10.35 -4.68
CA LEU A 169 -11.58 -9.88 -5.64
C LEU A 169 -11.50 -10.62 -6.97
N LEU A 170 -10.29 -10.88 -7.47
CA LEU A 170 -10.06 -11.58 -8.73
C LEU A 170 -10.23 -13.11 -8.63
N GLY A 171 -10.42 -13.66 -7.43
CA GLY A 171 -10.56 -15.10 -7.22
C GLY A 171 -9.32 -15.93 -7.56
N VAL A 172 -8.12 -15.32 -7.55
CA VAL A 172 -6.87 -15.99 -7.98
C VAL A 172 -6.11 -16.70 -6.86
N GLY A 173 -6.48 -16.48 -5.60
CA GLY A 173 -5.89 -17.11 -4.42
C GLY A 173 -5.36 -16.13 -3.37
N ASN A 174 -5.14 -16.61 -2.15
CA ASN A 174 -4.74 -15.80 -1.00
C ASN A 174 -3.22 -15.62 -0.96
N SER A 175 -2.76 -14.44 -1.39
CA SER A 175 -1.33 -14.13 -1.47
C SER A 175 -1.06 -12.63 -1.36
N ALA A 176 0.07 -12.29 -0.75
CA ALA A 176 0.64 -10.94 -0.75
C ALA A 176 1.47 -10.62 -2.03
N ASN A 177 1.56 -11.57 -2.97
CA ASN A 177 2.21 -11.37 -4.26
C ASN A 177 1.19 -10.93 -5.34
N MET A 178 1.67 -10.31 -6.41
CA MET A 178 0.83 -9.89 -7.54
C MET A 178 0.13 -11.08 -8.21
N TYR A 179 -1.13 -10.90 -8.64
CA TYR A 179 -1.98 -11.94 -9.25
C TYR A 179 -1.28 -12.78 -10.31
N SER A 180 -0.45 -12.16 -11.17
CA SER A 180 0.28 -12.87 -12.22
C SER A 180 1.23 -13.92 -11.66
N HIS A 181 1.93 -13.61 -10.56
CA HIS A 181 2.83 -14.55 -9.89
C HIS A 181 2.05 -15.66 -9.17
N VAL A 182 0.87 -15.36 -8.64
CA VAL A 182 -0.02 -16.33 -7.99
C VAL A 182 -0.53 -17.34 -9.02
N LEU A 183 -1.04 -16.85 -10.16
CA LEU A 183 -1.49 -17.70 -11.26
C LEU A 183 -0.37 -18.60 -11.76
N THR A 184 0.86 -18.08 -11.93
CA THR A 184 2.01 -18.90 -12.33
C THR A 184 2.39 -19.93 -11.27
N LYS A 185 2.29 -19.62 -9.97
CA LYS A 185 2.60 -20.57 -8.89
C LYS A 185 1.59 -21.72 -8.81
N LEU A 186 0.34 -21.45 -9.16
CA LEU A 186 -0.74 -22.44 -9.15
C LEU A 186 -0.76 -23.32 -10.41
N GLN A 187 0.04 -23.00 -11.43
CA GLN A 187 0.17 -23.84 -12.62
C GLN A 187 0.94 -25.14 -12.30
N PRO A 188 0.51 -26.29 -12.86
CA PRO A 188 1.23 -27.55 -12.68
C PRO A 188 2.70 -27.44 -13.10
N GLN A 189 3.59 -28.11 -12.35
CA GLN A 189 5.03 -28.21 -12.62
C GLN A 189 5.80 -26.87 -12.69
N THR A 190 5.23 -25.78 -12.20
CA THR A 190 5.90 -24.47 -12.19
C THR A 190 6.21 -24.04 -10.76
N SER A 191 7.50 -23.90 -10.43
CA SER A 191 7.93 -23.40 -9.13
C SER A 191 8.40 -21.95 -9.23
N THR A 192 7.60 -21.04 -8.68
CA THR A 192 7.98 -19.63 -8.53
C THR A 192 8.22 -19.29 -7.06
N ASN A 193 8.84 -18.13 -6.83
CA ASN A 193 9.11 -17.57 -5.50
C ASN A 193 7.90 -16.81 -4.90
N ALA A 194 6.67 -17.20 -5.27
CA ALA A 194 5.44 -16.61 -4.76
C ALA A 194 4.92 -17.38 -3.54
N TYR A 195 4.45 -16.64 -2.54
CA TYR A 195 3.89 -17.17 -1.31
C TYR A 195 2.37 -17.23 -1.45
N VAL A 196 1.82 -18.42 -1.66
CA VAL A 196 0.38 -18.64 -1.86
C VAL A 196 -0.13 -19.60 -0.80
N VAL A 197 -1.17 -19.20 -0.06
CA VAL A 197 -1.69 -19.97 1.08
C VAL A 197 -2.17 -21.34 0.61
N GLU A 198 -2.93 -21.39 -0.48
CA GLU A 198 -3.50 -22.62 -1.05
C GLU A 198 -2.44 -23.60 -1.56
N ALA A 199 -1.27 -23.09 -1.96
CA ALA A 199 -0.14 -23.92 -2.38
C ALA A 199 0.68 -24.46 -1.20
N THR A 200 0.50 -23.91 0.00
CA THR A 200 1.38 -24.18 1.17
C THR A 200 0.64 -24.90 2.29
N PHE A 201 -0.63 -24.56 2.53
CA PHE A 201 -1.44 -25.14 3.58
C PHE A 201 -2.39 -26.19 2.99
N PRO A 202 -2.56 -27.35 3.66
CA PRO A 202 -3.65 -28.26 3.33
C PRO A 202 -5.01 -27.54 3.37
N PRO A 203 -5.99 -27.93 2.54
CA PRO A 203 -7.30 -27.29 2.50
C PRO A 203 -7.95 -27.18 3.89
N GLY A 204 -8.39 -25.97 4.25
CA GLY A 204 -9.06 -25.70 5.53
C GLY A 204 -8.16 -25.63 6.76
N THR A 205 -6.83 -25.74 6.61
CA THR A 205 -5.88 -25.71 7.74
C THR A 205 -5.22 -24.35 7.96
N ALA A 206 -5.39 -23.42 7.03
CA ALA A 206 -4.86 -22.07 7.16
C ALA A 206 -5.48 -21.35 8.37
N PRO A 207 -4.68 -20.68 9.22
CA PRO A 207 -5.22 -19.95 10.36
C PRO A 207 -6.21 -18.86 9.96
N VAL A 208 -7.26 -18.65 10.79
CA VAL A 208 -8.36 -17.71 10.49
C VAL A 208 -7.88 -16.26 10.26
N TYR A 209 -6.81 -15.84 10.93
CA TYR A 209 -6.21 -14.51 10.73
C TYR A 209 -5.52 -14.33 9.35
N LEU A 210 -5.41 -15.40 8.56
CA LEU A 210 -5.00 -15.33 7.16
C LEU A 210 -6.15 -15.07 6.20
N HIS A 211 -7.39 -14.87 6.68
CA HIS A 211 -8.49 -14.46 5.81
C HIS A 211 -8.15 -13.19 5.03
N GLU A 212 -8.59 -13.11 3.78
CA GLU A 212 -8.23 -12.06 2.81
C GLU A 212 -8.72 -10.67 3.27
N ALA A 213 -9.88 -10.64 3.93
CA ALA A 213 -10.44 -9.43 4.55
C ALA A 213 -9.48 -8.75 5.55
N VAL A 214 -8.53 -9.49 6.13
CA VAL A 214 -7.49 -8.90 6.99
C VAL A 214 -6.59 -7.95 6.20
N GLY A 215 -6.38 -8.20 4.90
CA GLY A 215 -5.68 -7.27 4.02
C GLY A 215 -6.38 -5.90 3.93
N LEU A 216 -7.72 -5.88 3.91
CA LEU A 216 -8.49 -4.63 3.92
C LEU A 216 -8.27 -3.87 5.24
N LEU A 217 -8.32 -4.58 6.37
CA LEU A 217 -8.08 -3.99 7.69
C LEU A 217 -6.66 -3.40 7.79
N VAL A 218 -5.66 -4.10 7.24
CA VAL A 218 -4.28 -3.60 7.18
C VAL A 218 -4.18 -2.34 6.32
N LEU A 219 -4.83 -2.28 5.16
CA LEU A 219 -4.86 -1.07 4.33
C LEU A 219 -5.51 0.11 5.06
N LEU A 220 -6.65 -0.12 5.73
CA LEU A 220 -7.34 0.93 6.49
C LEU A 220 -6.48 1.41 7.67
N ALA A 221 -5.77 0.50 8.35
CA ALA A 221 -4.82 0.87 9.38
C ALA A 221 -3.69 1.75 8.83
N TRP A 222 -3.12 1.41 7.67
CA TRP A 222 -2.10 2.24 7.01
C TRP A 222 -2.63 3.57 6.49
N LEU A 223 -3.93 3.68 6.21
CA LEU A 223 -4.54 4.95 5.84
C LEU A 223 -4.62 5.90 7.03
N VAL A 224 -5.02 5.38 8.19
CA VAL A 224 -5.39 6.20 9.38
C VAL A 224 -4.23 6.41 10.34
N VAL A 225 -3.45 5.36 10.65
CA VAL A 225 -2.42 5.40 11.70
C VAL A 225 -1.32 6.44 11.42
N PRO A 226 -0.73 6.54 10.21
CA PRO A 226 0.27 7.55 9.91
C PRO A 226 -0.25 8.98 10.10
N LEU A 227 -1.50 9.25 9.72
CA LEU A 227 -2.13 10.57 9.89
C LEU A 227 -2.36 10.90 11.35
N GLY A 228 -2.81 9.93 12.14
CA GLY A 228 -2.95 10.08 13.59
C GLY A 228 -1.62 10.43 14.24
N LEU A 229 -0.56 9.70 13.91
CA LEU A 229 0.80 9.96 14.41
C LEU A 229 1.32 11.34 13.98
N ALA A 230 1.17 11.70 12.70
CA ALA A 230 1.57 13.00 12.18
C ALA A 230 0.82 14.14 12.88
N ARG A 231 -0.49 13.99 13.12
CA ARG A 231 -1.29 14.95 13.88
C ARG A 231 -0.75 15.15 15.30
N HIS A 232 -0.43 14.07 16.01
CA HIS A 232 0.12 14.15 17.36
C HIS A 232 1.49 14.83 17.41
N LEU A 233 2.38 14.56 16.44
CA LEU A 233 3.70 15.18 16.37
C LEU A 233 3.62 16.66 16.00
N PHE A 234 2.76 17.02 15.04
CA PHE A 234 2.57 18.41 14.60
C PHE A 234 2.02 19.34 15.71
N THR A 235 1.40 18.80 16.76
CA THR A 235 0.97 19.59 17.93
C THR A 235 2.08 19.92 18.92
N ARG A 236 3.23 19.21 18.88
CA ARG A 236 4.31 19.38 19.86
C ARG A 236 5.42 20.34 19.42
N ASP A 237 5.72 20.42 18.13
CA ASP A 237 6.90 21.15 17.62
C ASP A 237 6.70 22.67 17.41
N ASP A 238 5.51 23.23 17.70
CA ASP A 238 5.28 24.69 17.69
C ASP A 238 5.37 25.31 19.10
N ALA A 239 5.96 24.59 20.07
CA ALA A 239 6.21 25.10 21.42
C ALA A 239 7.64 25.63 21.63
N VAL A 240 8.40 25.88 20.56
CA VAL A 240 9.75 26.48 20.61
C VAL A 240 9.92 27.57 19.56
#